data_AF-A0A6B0GVI7-F1
#
_entry.id   AF-A0A6B0GVI7-F1
#
_cell.length_a   1.000
_cell.length_b   1.000
_cell.length_c   1.000
_cell.angle_alpha   90.00
_cell.angle_beta   90.00
_cell.angle_gamma   90.00
#
_symmetry.space_group_name_H-M   'P 1'
#
loop_
_entity.id
_entity.type
_entity.pdbx_description
1 polymer ?
#
loop_
_entity_poly.entity_id
_entity_poly.type
_entity_poly.pdbx_seq_one_letter_code
_entity_poly.pdbx_strand_id
1 'polypeptide(L)'
;MSWRDSWPEGGPDTGEITVAIKSSATRDCGTVQTYVDDHGSKLTFSNKNKARQELMNHTTTAELALQPVAPQDPADVDWYLVSRGQHGLSAFERPPPEEGWTFNPTANQYGALGEALFTATPHGTKPLKQYARRDLGIDDRLKVEIDSDPSAISNSAGMWLPDFSATVGLRRGPVIQRYLCEVKTGSGKLERTQAEAMLEHSDSGSDDRILQIHATIKELPDEYTVEFHRIGAR
;
A
#
# COMPACT_ATOMS: atom_id res chain seq x y z
N MET A 1 -20.14 -16.19 14.28
CA MET A 1 -20.65 -14.82 14.49
C MET A 1 -20.75 -14.16 13.13
N SER A 2 -21.90 -13.60 12.78
CA SER A 2 -22.09 -12.98 11.47
C SER A 2 -21.45 -11.59 11.46
N TRP A 3 -20.78 -11.22 10.37
CA TRP A 3 -20.13 -9.92 10.21
C TRP A 3 -21.10 -8.73 10.25
N ARG A 4 -22.42 -8.98 10.29
CA ARG A 4 -23.45 -7.95 10.50
C ARG A 4 -23.27 -7.19 11.83
N ASP A 5 -22.56 -7.77 12.80
CA ASP A 5 -22.47 -7.25 14.16
C ASP A 5 -21.19 -6.46 14.46
N SER A 6 -20.30 -6.26 13.48
CA SER A 6 -19.03 -5.53 13.67
C SER A 6 -18.90 -4.31 12.75
N TRP A 7 -19.88 -3.40 12.82
CA TRP A 7 -19.84 -2.09 12.16
C TRP A 7 -19.74 -0.95 13.20
N PRO A 8 -18.82 0.01 13.06
CA PRO A 8 -18.81 1.18 13.94
C PRO A 8 -20.04 2.06 13.65
N GLU A 9 -20.95 2.15 14.62
CA GLU A 9 -21.99 3.18 14.62
C GLU A 9 -21.33 4.56 14.67
N GLY A 10 -21.50 5.37 13.62
CA GLY A 10 -20.94 6.72 13.60
C GLY A 10 -21.04 7.42 12.25
N GLY A 11 -22.09 8.23 12.08
CA GLY A 11 -22.29 9.19 11.01
C GLY A 11 -23.75 9.66 10.98
N PRO A 12 -24.06 10.95 10.79
CA PRO A 12 -25.42 11.47 10.95
C PRO A 12 -26.39 10.78 9.99
N ASP A 13 -27.49 10.25 10.54
CA ASP A 13 -28.53 9.51 9.82
C ASP A 13 -29.52 10.43 9.08
N THR A 14 -29.18 11.72 8.96
CA THR A 14 -30.03 12.78 8.43
C THR A 14 -29.22 13.74 7.56
N GLY A 15 -29.60 13.83 6.29
CA GLY A 15 -28.96 14.70 5.30
C GLY A 15 -28.84 14.00 3.95
N GLU A 16 -28.96 14.77 2.88
CA GLU A 16 -28.67 14.31 1.53
C GLU A 16 -27.19 13.90 1.45
N ILE A 17 -26.92 12.74 0.86
CA ILE A 17 -25.55 12.24 0.65
C ILE A 17 -25.31 12.00 -0.83
N THR A 18 -24.07 12.17 -1.25
CA THR A 18 -23.63 11.88 -2.61
C THR A 18 -22.67 10.70 -2.62
N VAL A 19 -22.97 9.72 -3.46
CA VAL A 19 -22.20 8.49 -3.61
C VAL A 19 -21.61 8.44 -5.02
N ALA A 20 -20.30 8.29 -5.14
CA ALA A 20 -19.66 7.96 -6.42
C ALA A 20 -19.49 6.45 -6.57
N ILE A 21 -19.98 5.89 -7.67
CA ILE A 21 -19.78 4.50 -8.03
C ILE A 21 -18.42 4.37 -8.72
N LYS A 22 -17.51 3.61 -8.09
CA LYS A 22 -16.18 3.34 -8.66
C LYS A 22 -16.27 2.24 -9.72
N SER A 23 -15.34 2.26 -10.67
CA SER A 23 -15.20 1.25 -11.71
C SER A 23 -15.04 -0.18 -11.17
N SER A 24 -14.50 -0.35 -9.96
CA SER A 24 -14.43 -1.65 -9.28
C SER A 24 -15.82 -2.23 -8.99
N ALA A 25 -16.80 -1.39 -8.64
CA ALA A 25 -18.17 -1.85 -8.38
C ALA A 25 -18.91 -2.25 -9.68
N THR A 26 -18.65 -1.55 -10.79
CA THR A 26 -19.30 -1.87 -12.07
C THR A 26 -18.66 -3.06 -12.78
N ARG A 27 -17.34 -3.23 -12.66
CA ARG A 27 -16.60 -4.39 -13.20
C ARG A 27 -17.09 -5.71 -12.60
N ASP A 28 -17.27 -5.73 -11.28
CA ASP A 28 -17.59 -6.96 -10.55
C ASP A 28 -19.11 -7.25 -10.50
N CYS A 29 -19.94 -6.27 -10.88
CA CYS A 29 -21.39 -6.41 -10.90
C CYS A 29 -22.01 -5.77 -12.14
N GLY A 30 -22.38 -6.61 -13.12
CA GLY A 30 -23.04 -6.15 -14.35
C GLY A 30 -24.36 -5.41 -14.10
N THR A 31 -25.07 -5.71 -13.01
CA THR A 31 -26.26 -4.95 -12.60
C THR A 31 -25.91 -3.53 -12.18
N VAL A 32 -24.77 -3.31 -11.49
CA VAL A 32 -24.29 -1.97 -11.16
C VAL A 32 -23.82 -1.23 -12.40
N GLN A 33 -23.17 -1.92 -13.35
CA GLN A 33 -22.82 -1.31 -14.63
C GLN A 33 -24.07 -0.81 -15.36
N THR A 34 -25.11 -1.64 -15.46
CA THR A 34 -26.40 -1.26 -16.07
C THR A 34 -27.02 -0.06 -15.34
N TYR A 35 -26.98 -0.07 -14.01
CA TYR A 35 -27.51 1.02 -13.19
C TYR A 35 -26.74 2.34 -13.39
N VAL A 36 -25.41 2.27 -13.53
CA VAL A 36 -24.54 3.42 -13.88
C VAL A 36 -24.80 3.93 -15.29
N ASP A 37 -25.03 3.04 -16.26
CA ASP A 37 -25.35 3.42 -17.63
C ASP A 37 -26.65 4.23 -17.69
N ASP A 38 -27.62 3.87 -16.85
CA ASP A 38 -28.94 4.53 -16.79
C ASP A 38 -28.95 5.84 -15.98
N HIS A 39 -28.17 5.93 -14.89
CA HIS A 39 -28.28 7.01 -13.90
C HIS A 39 -27.01 7.84 -13.70
N GLY A 40 -25.90 7.44 -14.33
CA GLY A 40 -24.58 8.03 -14.13
C GLY A 40 -23.84 7.49 -12.89
N SER A 41 -22.55 7.81 -12.80
CA SER A 41 -21.65 7.27 -11.77
C SER A 41 -21.59 8.09 -10.47
N LYS A 42 -22.31 9.20 -10.37
CA LYS A 42 -22.41 10.03 -9.15
C LYS A 42 -23.89 10.22 -8.85
N LEU A 43 -24.33 9.72 -7.70
CA LEU A 43 -25.73 9.63 -7.33
C LEU A 43 -25.99 10.28 -5.99
N THR A 44 -27.16 10.88 -5.85
CA THR A 44 -27.55 11.61 -4.66
C THR A 44 -28.74 10.93 -4.01
N PHE A 45 -28.64 10.68 -2.71
CA PHE A 45 -29.66 9.98 -1.94
C PHE A 45 -30.07 10.81 -0.72
N SER A 46 -31.34 10.70 -0.32
CA SER A 46 -31.88 11.47 0.81
C SER A 46 -31.23 11.15 2.16
N ASN A 47 -30.59 9.99 2.28
CA ASN A 47 -29.79 9.57 3.42
C ASN A 47 -29.01 8.28 3.08
N LYS A 48 -28.12 7.90 3.99
CA LYS A 48 -27.28 6.71 3.90
C LYS A 48 -28.06 5.40 3.82
N ASN A 49 -29.15 5.26 4.56
CA ASN A 49 -29.95 4.03 4.56
C ASN A 49 -30.62 3.80 3.21
N LYS A 50 -31.11 4.86 2.56
CA LYS A 50 -31.71 4.78 1.22
C LYS A 50 -30.66 4.44 0.17
N ALA A 51 -29.48 5.08 0.20
CA ALA A 51 -28.37 4.71 -0.67
C ALA A 51 -27.99 3.23 -0.52
N ARG A 52 -27.90 2.75 0.73
CA ARG A 52 -27.61 1.34 1.02
C ARG A 52 -28.69 0.43 0.47
N GLN A 53 -29.96 0.72 0.71
CA GLN A 53 -31.07 -0.12 0.23
C GLN A 53 -31.08 -0.19 -1.29
N GLU A 54 -31.04 0.95 -1.98
CA GLU A 54 -31.11 0.98 -3.44
C GLU A 54 -29.88 0.30 -4.06
N LEU A 55 -28.66 0.66 -3.65
CA LEU A 55 -27.44 0.13 -4.28
C LEU A 55 -27.17 -1.35 -3.93
N MET A 56 -27.59 -1.83 -2.77
CA MET A 56 -27.35 -3.22 -2.34
C MET A 56 -28.47 -4.19 -2.74
N ASN A 57 -29.68 -3.69 -3.03
CA ASN A 57 -30.77 -4.54 -3.52
C ASN A 57 -30.53 -5.06 -4.94
N HIS A 58 -29.59 -4.46 -5.68
CA HIS A 58 -29.25 -4.84 -7.05
C HIS A 58 -28.12 -5.88 -7.16
N THR A 59 -27.55 -6.32 -6.04
CA THR A 59 -26.37 -7.21 -6.03
C THR A 59 -26.70 -8.60 -5.49
N THR A 60 -26.71 -9.58 -6.39
CA THR A 60 -26.86 -11.00 -6.03
C THR A 60 -25.53 -11.74 -5.94
N THR A 61 -24.46 -11.21 -6.53
CA THR A 61 -23.16 -11.93 -6.69
C THR A 61 -21.93 -11.16 -6.23
N ALA A 62 -21.98 -9.83 -6.13
CA ALA A 62 -20.82 -9.00 -5.74
C ALA A 62 -20.95 -8.51 -4.30
N GLU A 63 -19.89 -8.65 -3.49
CA GLU A 63 -19.80 -8.00 -2.18
C GLU A 63 -19.47 -6.51 -2.36
N LEU A 64 -20.49 -5.68 -2.50
CA LEU A 64 -20.31 -4.24 -2.53
C LEU A 64 -20.30 -3.64 -1.13
N ALA A 65 -19.63 -2.51 -0.99
CA ALA A 65 -19.70 -1.70 0.22
C ALA A 65 -19.68 -0.21 -0.08
N LEU A 66 -20.36 0.53 0.80
CA LEU A 66 -20.19 1.97 0.90
C LEU A 66 -18.96 2.25 1.78
N GLN A 67 -17.95 2.87 1.18
CA GLN A 67 -16.74 3.31 1.84
C GLN A 67 -16.79 4.83 2.03
N PRO A 68 -16.52 5.35 3.24
CA PRO A 68 -16.47 6.79 3.44
C PRO A 68 -15.30 7.38 2.66
N VAL A 69 -15.48 8.60 2.16
CA VAL A 69 -14.40 9.35 1.51
C VAL A 69 -13.34 9.72 2.57
N ALA A 70 -12.06 9.59 2.20
CA ALA A 70 -10.98 9.94 3.12
C ALA A 70 -10.97 11.46 3.36
N PRO A 71 -10.66 11.95 4.58
CA PRO A 71 -10.70 13.39 4.89
C PRO A 71 -9.88 14.30 3.96
N GLN A 72 -8.87 13.74 3.30
CA GLN A 72 -7.95 14.43 2.38
C GLN A 72 -8.25 14.19 0.89
N ASP A 73 -9.28 13.40 0.56
CA ASP A 73 -9.66 13.15 -0.83
C ASP A 73 -10.39 14.40 -1.36
N PRO A 74 -9.93 14.99 -2.49
CA PRO A 74 -10.53 16.21 -3.05
C PRO A 74 -11.89 15.97 -3.71
N ALA A 75 -12.36 14.72 -3.80
CA ALA A 75 -13.64 14.41 -4.40
C ALA A 75 -14.81 15.02 -3.62
N ASP A 76 -15.67 15.74 -4.33
CA ASP A 76 -16.93 16.29 -3.83
C ASP A 76 -18.00 15.19 -3.73
N VAL A 77 -17.76 14.18 -2.88
CA VAL A 77 -18.71 13.09 -2.58
C VAL A 77 -18.55 12.67 -1.12
N ASP A 78 -19.61 12.12 -0.54
CA ASP A 78 -19.62 11.67 0.85
C ASP A 78 -19.15 10.21 0.98
N TRP A 79 -19.47 9.39 -0.03
CA TRP A 79 -19.16 7.96 -0.05
C TRP A 79 -18.75 7.46 -1.43
N TYR A 80 -18.03 6.35 -1.45
CA TYR A 80 -17.79 5.55 -2.64
C TYR A 80 -18.52 4.21 -2.54
N LEU A 81 -19.19 3.81 -3.63
CA LEU A 81 -19.59 2.42 -3.81
C LEU A 81 -18.42 1.69 -4.47
N VAL A 82 -17.85 0.73 -3.74
CA VAL A 82 -16.72 -0.09 -4.18
C VAL A 82 -17.11 -1.56 -4.13
N SER A 83 -16.54 -2.35 -5.03
CA SER A 83 -16.45 -3.79 -4.80
C SER A 83 -15.44 -4.04 -3.68
N ARG A 84 -15.81 -4.87 -2.70
CA ARG A 84 -14.85 -5.40 -1.72
C ARG A 84 -13.98 -6.50 -2.33
N GLY A 85 -14.13 -6.82 -3.61
CA GLY A 85 -13.52 -8.01 -4.20
C GLY A 85 -14.08 -9.29 -3.59
N GLN A 86 -13.68 -10.44 -4.11
CA GLN A 86 -14.03 -11.75 -3.55
C GLN A 86 -13.24 -12.03 -2.25
N HIS A 87 -13.26 -11.12 -1.27
CA HIS A 87 -12.73 -11.36 0.08
C HIS A 87 -13.49 -12.48 0.81
N GLY A 88 -14.60 -12.97 0.25
CA GLY A 88 -15.45 -14.01 0.83
C GLY A 88 -15.25 -15.43 0.31
N LEU A 89 -14.58 -15.66 -0.84
CA LEU A 89 -14.39 -17.05 -1.31
C LEU A 89 -13.22 -17.69 -0.58
N SER A 90 -13.50 -18.74 0.17
CA SER A 90 -12.47 -19.64 0.69
C SER A 90 -11.64 -20.19 -0.47
N ALA A 91 -10.43 -20.66 -0.17
CA ALA A 91 -9.56 -21.26 -1.19
C ALA A 91 -10.24 -22.39 -1.99
N PHE A 92 -11.25 -23.05 -1.42
CA PHE A 92 -12.00 -24.14 -2.04
C PHE A 92 -13.16 -23.69 -2.93
N GLU A 93 -13.57 -22.43 -2.83
CA GLU A 93 -14.68 -21.86 -3.61
C GLU A 93 -14.20 -21.05 -4.81
N ARG A 94 -12.89 -20.80 -4.91
CA ARG A 94 -12.29 -20.10 -6.05
C ARG A 94 -12.29 -20.98 -7.30
N PRO A 95 -12.42 -20.37 -8.51
CA PRO A 95 -12.25 -21.10 -9.75
C PRO A 95 -10.83 -21.72 -9.83
N PRO A 96 -10.58 -22.65 -10.77
CA PRO A 96 -9.25 -23.21 -10.98
C PRO A 96 -8.17 -22.10 -11.07
N PRO A 97 -7.01 -22.27 -10.42
CA PRO A 97 -6.01 -21.20 -10.30
C PRO A 97 -5.38 -20.75 -11.63
N GLU A 98 -5.51 -21.55 -12.68
CA GLU A 98 -5.16 -21.20 -14.06
C GLU A 98 -6.12 -20.20 -14.72
N GLU A 99 -7.33 -20.00 -14.16
CA GLU A 99 -8.31 -19.03 -14.65
C GLU A 99 -8.15 -17.63 -14.04
N GLY A 100 -7.18 -17.48 -13.14
CA GLY A 100 -6.81 -16.20 -12.53
C GLY A 100 -7.60 -15.88 -11.25
N TRP A 101 -6.88 -15.49 -10.21
CA TRP A 101 -7.44 -15.05 -8.95
C TRP A 101 -7.12 -13.59 -8.70
N THR A 102 -8.17 -12.78 -8.50
CA THR A 102 -8.03 -11.35 -8.22
C THR A 102 -8.04 -11.07 -6.72
N PHE A 103 -7.17 -10.17 -6.30
CA PHE A 103 -7.00 -9.73 -4.92
C PHE A 103 -6.76 -8.22 -4.86
N ASN A 104 -7.11 -7.60 -3.74
CA ASN A 104 -6.75 -6.22 -3.46
C ASN A 104 -5.40 -6.21 -2.73
N PRO A 105 -4.45 -5.33 -3.09
CA PRO A 105 -3.21 -5.21 -2.34
C PRO A 105 -3.46 -4.72 -0.92
N THR A 106 -2.69 -5.25 0.01
CA THR A 106 -2.61 -4.81 1.40
C THR A 106 -1.62 -3.66 1.56
N ALA A 107 -1.71 -2.91 2.66
CA ALA A 107 -0.73 -1.88 3.00
C ALA A 107 0.70 -2.44 3.06
N ASN A 108 0.87 -3.66 3.58
CA ASN A 108 2.17 -4.34 3.65
C ASN A 108 2.72 -4.66 2.25
N GLN A 109 1.87 -5.07 1.30
CA GLN A 109 2.29 -5.30 -0.08
C GLN A 109 2.73 -4.00 -0.77
N TYR A 110 2.05 -2.88 -0.51
CA TYR A 110 2.53 -1.57 -1.01
C TYR A 110 3.87 -1.19 -0.38
N GLY A 111 4.05 -1.40 0.92
CA GLY A 111 5.34 -1.19 1.60
C GLY A 111 6.46 -2.00 0.95
N ALA A 112 6.25 -3.31 0.76
CA ALA A 112 7.20 -4.21 0.12
C ALA A 112 7.53 -3.81 -1.33
N LEU A 113 6.54 -3.34 -2.10
CA LEU A 113 6.78 -2.81 -3.44
C LEU A 113 7.69 -1.57 -3.41
N GLY A 114 7.53 -0.69 -2.43
CA GLY A 114 8.42 0.46 -2.25
C GLY A 114 9.84 0.08 -1.89
N GLU A 115 9.98 -0.85 -0.94
CA GLU A 115 11.29 -1.38 -0.55
C GLU A 115 12.01 -2.02 -1.75
N ALA A 116 11.28 -2.81 -2.55
CA ALA A 116 11.79 -3.46 -3.74
C ALA A 116 12.37 -2.47 -4.77
N LEU A 117 11.90 -1.21 -4.81
CA LEU A 117 12.51 -0.17 -5.65
C LEU A 117 13.96 0.14 -5.29
N PHE A 118 14.43 -0.28 -4.12
CA PHE A 118 15.81 -0.10 -3.64
C PHE A 118 16.55 -1.43 -3.48
N THR A 119 15.84 -2.51 -3.13
CA THR A 119 16.46 -3.81 -2.77
C THR A 119 16.44 -4.85 -3.89
N ALA A 120 15.69 -4.65 -4.98
CA ALA A 120 15.59 -5.62 -6.08
C ALA A 120 16.92 -5.94 -6.78
N THR A 121 17.96 -5.13 -6.57
CA THR A 121 19.31 -5.42 -7.05
C THR A 121 20.34 -5.21 -5.95
N PRO A 122 21.38 -6.05 -5.85
CA PRO A 122 22.42 -5.92 -4.82
C PRO A 122 23.31 -4.67 -5.02
N HIS A 123 23.18 -4.01 -6.16
CA HIS A 123 23.88 -2.77 -6.47
C HIS A 123 22.93 -1.60 -6.29
N GLY A 124 23.33 -0.59 -5.53
CA GLY A 124 22.43 0.52 -5.18
C GLY A 124 21.74 1.14 -6.40
N THR A 125 20.49 1.55 -6.22
CA THR A 125 19.68 2.07 -7.32
C THR A 125 20.12 3.48 -7.72
N LYS A 126 19.67 3.95 -8.89
CA LYS A 126 20.05 5.26 -9.41
C LYS A 126 19.73 6.40 -8.43
N PRO A 127 18.54 6.46 -7.79
CA PRO A 127 18.23 7.49 -6.79
C PRO A 127 19.21 7.49 -5.63
N LEU A 128 19.49 6.31 -5.04
CA LEU A 128 20.38 6.19 -3.91
C LEU A 128 21.83 6.56 -4.25
N LYS A 129 22.31 6.13 -5.42
CA LYS A 129 23.63 6.54 -5.95
C LYS A 129 23.74 8.04 -6.12
N GLN A 130 22.70 8.70 -6.63
CA GLN A 130 22.69 10.17 -6.79
C GLN A 130 22.62 10.90 -5.46
N TYR A 131 21.82 10.41 -4.52
CA TYR A 131 21.76 10.92 -3.15
C TYR A 131 23.14 10.84 -2.49
N ALA A 132 23.77 9.67 -2.49
CA ALA A 132 25.09 9.46 -1.86
C ALA A 132 26.18 10.35 -2.48
N ARG A 133 26.20 10.54 -3.81
CA ARG A 133 27.14 11.48 -4.45
C ARG A 133 26.96 12.91 -3.94
N ARG A 134 25.71 13.36 -3.84
CA ARG A 134 25.39 14.71 -3.36
C ARG A 134 25.72 14.89 -1.88
N ASP A 135 25.32 13.93 -1.05
CA ASP A 135 25.51 13.95 0.40
C ASP A 135 26.99 13.91 0.78
N LEU A 136 27.79 13.10 0.08
CA LEU A 136 29.22 12.96 0.34
C LEU A 136 30.09 13.97 -0.42
N GLY A 137 29.53 14.72 -1.37
CA GLY A 137 30.28 15.65 -2.23
C GLY A 137 31.27 14.95 -3.17
N ILE A 138 31.00 13.69 -3.56
CA ILE A 138 31.89 12.86 -4.38
C ILE A 138 31.21 12.59 -5.72
N ASP A 139 31.75 13.17 -6.80
CA ASP A 139 31.22 13.01 -8.16
C ASP A 139 31.66 11.68 -8.82
N ASP A 140 32.69 11.05 -8.25
CA ASP A 140 33.35 9.86 -8.78
C ASP A 140 32.47 8.59 -8.90
N ARG A 141 33.10 7.52 -9.40
CA ARG A 141 32.58 6.15 -9.53
C ARG A 141 32.36 5.48 -8.16
N LEU A 142 31.45 6.03 -7.36
CA LEU A 142 30.96 5.39 -6.14
C LEU A 142 30.39 4.01 -6.45
N LYS A 143 30.76 3.04 -5.61
CA LYS A 143 30.14 1.73 -5.51
C LYS A 143 29.14 1.81 -4.36
N VAL A 144 27.94 1.32 -4.61
CA VAL A 144 26.89 1.19 -3.60
C VAL A 144 26.48 -0.26 -3.56
N GLU A 145 26.57 -0.88 -2.40
CA GLU A 145 26.14 -2.25 -2.13
C GLU A 145 24.94 -2.22 -1.20
N ILE A 146 23.92 -3.01 -1.54
CA ILE A 146 22.70 -3.14 -0.77
C ILE A 146 22.76 -4.43 0.03
N ASP A 147 22.45 -4.32 1.30
CA ASP A 147 22.09 -5.42 2.18
C ASP A 147 20.59 -5.30 2.46
N SER A 148 19.80 -6.18 1.86
CA SER A 148 18.33 -6.20 1.96
C SER A 148 17.81 -6.91 3.22
N ASP A 149 18.70 -7.44 4.06
CA ASP A 149 18.33 -8.11 5.32
C ASP A 149 19.30 -7.70 6.43
N PRO A 150 19.34 -6.40 6.78
CA PRO A 150 20.28 -5.89 7.76
C PRO A 150 19.95 -6.42 9.16
N SER A 151 20.95 -6.45 10.04
CA SER A 151 20.72 -6.83 11.43
C SER A 151 19.85 -5.81 12.17
N ALA A 152 18.96 -6.32 13.03
CA ALA A 152 18.20 -5.48 13.95
C ALA A 152 19.11 -4.71 14.92
N ILE A 153 18.72 -3.48 15.22
CA ILE A 153 19.38 -2.57 16.13
C ILE A 153 18.54 -2.50 17.40
N SER A 154 19.10 -2.99 18.50
CA SER A 154 18.47 -2.95 19.82
C SER A 154 19.09 -1.83 20.66
N ASN A 155 18.26 -0.95 21.18
CA ASN A 155 18.64 0.15 22.07
C ASN A 155 17.62 0.32 23.21
N SER A 156 17.72 1.41 23.98
CA SER A 156 16.85 1.59 25.15
C SER A 156 15.40 1.95 24.77
N ALA A 157 15.18 2.58 23.61
CA ALA A 157 13.86 2.85 23.05
C ALA A 157 13.17 1.60 22.44
N GLY A 158 13.93 0.57 22.10
CA GLY A 158 13.40 -0.71 21.62
C GLY A 158 14.28 -1.39 20.58
N MET A 159 13.65 -2.19 19.72
CA MET A 159 14.30 -2.86 18.60
C MET A 159 13.80 -2.24 17.30
N TRP A 160 14.73 -1.76 16.48
CA TRP A 160 14.46 -1.29 15.13
C TRP A 160 15.19 -2.17 14.12
N LEU A 161 14.45 -2.69 13.15
CA LEU A 161 15.00 -3.38 11.98
C LEU A 161 14.89 -2.43 10.79
N PRO A 162 16.01 -1.93 10.24
CA PRO A 162 15.98 -1.14 9.01
C PRO A 162 15.44 -1.98 7.86
N ASP A 163 14.71 -1.37 6.93
CA ASP A 163 14.22 -2.07 5.73
C ASP A 163 15.39 -2.56 4.86
N PHE A 164 16.47 -1.78 4.78
CA PHE A 164 17.73 -2.21 4.18
C PHE A 164 18.89 -1.35 4.68
N SER A 165 20.12 -1.80 4.43
CA SER A 165 21.31 -0.96 4.57
C SER A 165 22.05 -0.79 3.24
N ALA A 166 22.69 0.38 3.08
CA ALA A 166 23.46 0.71 1.89
C ALA A 166 24.86 1.13 2.27
N THR A 167 25.84 0.37 1.79
CA THR A 167 27.26 0.68 1.99
C THR A 167 27.80 1.38 0.76
N VAL A 168 28.35 2.58 0.96
CA VAL A 168 28.90 3.44 -0.10
C VAL A 168 30.40 3.53 0.06
N GLY A 169 31.13 3.25 -1.02
CA GLY A 169 32.58 3.34 -1.06
C GLY A 169 33.11 3.63 -2.45
N LEU A 170 34.44 3.73 -2.57
CA LEU A 170 35.07 3.80 -3.89
C LEU A 170 35.11 2.40 -4.53
N ARG A 171 34.97 2.31 -5.86
CA ARG A 171 34.92 1.02 -6.59
C ARG A 171 36.11 0.07 -6.31
N ARG A 172 37.25 0.61 -5.89
CA ARG A 172 38.45 -0.13 -5.46
C ARG A 172 39.09 0.52 -4.23
N GLY A 173 38.27 0.97 -3.29
CA GLY A 173 38.75 1.65 -2.09
C GLY A 173 37.89 1.36 -0.88
N PRO A 174 38.11 2.09 0.21
CA PRO A 174 37.41 1.85 1.46
C PRO A 174 35.92 2.18 1.34
N VAL A 175 35.16 1.63 2.29
CA VAL A 175 33.83 2.13 2.62
C VAL A 175 33.99 3.54 3.16
N ILE A 176 33.14 4.44 2.69
CA ILE A 176 33.10 5.85 3.10
C ILE A 176 31.95 6.07 4.07
N GLN A 177 30.79 5.48 3.80
CA GLN A 177 29.58 5.71 4.58
C GLN A 177 28.66 4.48 4.50
N ARG A 178 28.02 4.16 5.61
CA ARG A 178 26.86 3.25 5.65
C ARG A 178 25.60 4.05 5.93
N TYR A 179 24.54 3.76 5.16
CA TYR A 179 23.21 4.29 5.37
C TYR A 179 22.28 3.18 5.87
N LEU A 180 21.56 3.43 6.96
CA LEU A 180 20.48 2.58 7.45
C LEU A 180 19.16 3.19 6.96
N CYS A 181 18.40 2.44 6.16
CA CYS A 181 17.33 3.00 5.36
C CYS A 181 15.96 2.47 5.80
N GLU A 182 15.00 3.37 5.83
CA GLU A 182 13.59 3.09 6.11
C GLU A 182 12.74 3.70 4.99
N VAL A 183 11.99 2.88 4.26
CA VAL A 183 11.17 3.26 3.10
C VAL A 183 9.72 3.37 3.50
N LYS A 184 9.08 4.47 3.11
CA LYS A 184 7.64 4.65 3.25
C LYS A 184 7.02 4.90 1.88
N THR A 185 6.05 4.06 1.52
CA THR A 185 5.20 4.25 0.34
C THR A 185 3.90 4.94 0.71
N GLY A 186 3.52 5.97 -0.06
CA GLY A 186 2.30 6.72 0.19
C GLY A 186 2.39 7.61 1.44
N SER A 187 1.30 7.70 2.20
CA SER A 187 1.17 8.59 3.38
C SER A 187 1.53 7.94 4.71
N GLY A 188 2.23 6.79 4.69
CA GLY A 188 2.68 6.11 5.90
C GLY A 188 3.58 7.00 6.76
N LYS A 189 3.23 7.16 8.04
CA LYS A 189 4.08 7.82 9.04
C LYS A 189 4.89 6.77 9.78
N LEU A 190 6.02 7.17 10.38
CA LEU A 190 6.75 6.31 11.31
C LEU A 190 5.91 6.10 12.56
N GLU A 191 5.96 4.88 13.10
CA GLU A 191 5.52 4.63 14.46
C GLU A 191 6.44 5.38 15.43
N ARG A 192 5.86 5.91 16.52
CA ARG A 192 6.59 6.78 17.45
C ARG A 192 7.81 6.10 18.05
N THR A 193 7.67 4.84 18.45
CA THR A 193 8.75 4.02 19.04
C THR A 193 9.86 3.74 18.04
N GLN A 194 9.52 3.57 16.75
CA GLN A 194 10.50 3.41 15.68
C GLN A 194 11.31 4.69 15.47
N ALA A 195 10.65 5.84 15.46
CA ALA A 195 11.33 7.14 15.35
C ALA A 195 12.26 7.40 16.55
N GLU A 196 11.83 7.07 17.78
CA GLU A 196 12.64 7.20 18.99
C GLU A 196 13.88 6.28 18.92
N ALA A 197 13.73 5.02 18.49
CA ALA A 197 14.86 4.11 18.31
C ALA A 197 15.85 4.55 17.23
N MET A 198 15.35 5.10 16.11
CA MET A 198 16.21 5.68 15.06
C MET A 198 17.01 6.87 15.59
N LEU A 199 16.36 7.79 16.31
CA LEU A 199 17.02 8.97 16.88
C LEU A 199 18.09 8.58 17.90
N GLU A 200 17.79 7.64 18.82
CA GLU A 200 18.77 7.16 19.79
C GLU A 200 19.99 6.51 19.12
N HIS A 201 19.78 5.75 18.03
CA HIS A 201 20.91 5.20 17.27
C HIS A 201 21.78 6.30 16.65
N SER A 202 21.15 7.33 16.06
CA SER A 202 21.86 8.49 15.52
C SER A 202 22.66 9.24 16.59
N ASP A 203 22.12 9.37 17.80
CA ASP A 203 22.75 10.10 18.91
C ASP A 203 23.81 9.28 19.66
N SER A 204 23.90 7.97 19.40
CA SER A 204 24.85 7.06 20.06
C SER A 204 26.32 7.26 19.68
N GLY A 205 26.60 8.15 18.71
CA GLY A 205 27.94 8.34 18.15
C GLY A 205 28.32 7.29 17.09
N SER A 206 27.34 6.55 16.57
CA SER A 206 27.52 5.68 15.40
C SER A 206 27.93 6.51 14.18
N ASP A 207 28.84 5.98 13.35
CA ASP A 207 29.17 6.57 12.05
C ASP A 207 28.06 6.36 11.01
N ASP A 208 27.04 5.55 11.32
CA ASP A 208 25.91 5.28 10.44
C ASP A 208 25.01 6.49 10.25
N ARG A 209 24.59 6.73 9.00
CA ARG A 209 23.57 7.74 8.69
C ARG A 209 22.22 7.08 8.48
N ILE A 210 21.19 7.61 9.11
CA ILE A 210 19.83 7.08 8.96
C ILE A 210 19.10 7.85 7.87
N LEU A 211 18.50 7.13 6.92
CA LEU A 211 17.69 7.71 5.85
C LEU A 211 16.24 7.26 5.96
N GLN A 212 15.34 8.23 6.07
CA GLN A 212 13.94 8.01 5.79
C GLN A 212 13.66 8.36 4.33
N ILE A 213 13.20 7.38 3.55
CA ILE A 213 12.97 7.51 2.11
C ILE A 213 11.47 7.47 1.85
N HIS A 214 10.93 8.57 1.31
CA HIS A 214 9.54 8.61 0.86
C HIS A 214 9.46 8.28 -0.63
N ALA A 215 8.93 7.10 -0.95
CA ALA A 215 8.71 6.65 -2.31
C ALA A 215 7.28 6.98 -2.74
N THR A 216 7.12 8.01 -3.57
CA THR A 216 5.83 8.32 -4.21
C THR A 216 5.69 7.51 -5.49
N ILE A 217 4.84 6.49 -5.45
CA ILE A 217 4.48 5.67 -6.61
C ILE A 217 3.12 6.14 -7.09
N LYS A 218 3.06 6.67 -8.32
CA LYS A 218 1.78 7.04 -8.95
C LYS A 218 1.16 5.79 -9.55
N GLU A 219 -0.18 5.73 -9.53
CA GLU A 219 -0.96 4.67 -10.20
C GLU A 219 -0.63 3.26 -9.68
N LEU A 220 -0.53 3.11 -8.35
CA LEU A 220 -0.52 1.79 -7.75
C LEU A 220 -1.82 1.04 -8.09
N PRO A 221 -1.76 -0.25 -8.41
CA PRO A 221 -2.93 -1.00 -8.83
C PRO A 221 -3.88 -1.23 -7.65
N ASP A 222 -5.17 -0.97 -7.81
CA ASP A 222 -6.18 -1.25 -6.77
C ASP A 222 -6.46 -2.75 -6.59
N GLU A 223 -6.09 -3.56 -7.58
CA GLU A 223 -6.24 -5.01 -7.62
C GLU A 223 -5.09 -5.65 -8.42
N TYR A 224 -4.81 -6.92 -8.16
CA TYR A 224 -3.95 -7.73 -9.01
C TYR A 224 -4.58 -9.09 -9.25
N THR A 225 -4.42 -9.60 -10.47
CA THR A 225 -4.81 -10.96 -10.84
C THR A 225 -3.56 -11.82 -10.98
N VAL A 226 -3.59 -13.01 -10.39
CA VAL A 226 -2.51 -14.00 -10.48
C VAL A 226 -3.06 -15.32 -11.01
N GLU A 227 -2.35 -15.91 -11.96
CA GLU A 227 -2.61 -17.26 -12.46
C GLU A 227 -1.49 -18.21 -12.01
N PHE A 228 -1.85 -19.41 -11.58
CA PHE A 228 -0.85 -20.42 -11.20
C PHE A 228 -0.86 -21.58 -12.19
N HIS A 229 0.24 -21.69 -12.94
CA HIS A 229 0.46 -22.75 -13.91
C HIS A 229 1.46 -23.76 -13.36
N ARG A 230 1.06 -25.03 -13.22
CA ARG A 230 1.98 -26.10 -12.79
C ARG A 230 2.79 -26.62 -13.97
N ILE A 231 4.11 -26.71 -13.82
CA ILE A 231 5.01 -27.34 -14.80
C ILE A 231 5.53 -28.66 -14.22
N GLY A 232 5.32 -29.78 -14.94
CA GLY A 232 5.73 -31.13 -14.53
C GLY A 232 4.61 -32.02 -13.98
N ALA A 233 4.82 -33.34 -13.98
CA ALA A 233 3.87 -34.32 -13.41
C ALA A 233 4.14 -34.53 -11.90
N ARG A 234 3.06 -34.83 -11.17
CA ARG A 234 2.93 -34.98 -9.71
C ARG A 234 4.18 -35.39 -8.94
#